data_AF-A0A2S8BRX0-F1
#
_entry.id   AF-A0A2S8BRX0-F1
#
_cell.length_a   1.000
_cell.length_b   1.000
_cell.length_c   1.000
_cell.angle_alpha   90.00
_cell.angle_beta   90.00
_cell.angle_gamma   90.00
#
_symmetry.space_group_name_H-M   'P 1'
#
loop_
_entity.id
_entity.type
_entity.pdbx_description
1 polymer ?
#
loop_
_entity_poly.entity_id
_entity_poly.type
_entity_poly.pdbx_seq_one_letter_code
_entity_poly.pdbx_strand_id
1 'polypeptide(L)' 'MRGRLLDVLRANDSPVTRAELDVAWLVDTAQRDRALDSLLIDGLVEQTADGRFGLAGEGEQT' A
#
# COMPACT_ATOMS: atom_id res chain seq x y z
N MET A 1 0.59 10.98 -8.69
CA MET A 1 0.94 9.55 -8.92
C MET A 1 0.39 8.59 -7.85
N ARG A 2 -0.41 9.03 -6.86
CA ARG A 2 -1.00 8.19 -5.79
C ARG A 2 -1.90 7.07 -6.32
N GLY A 3 -2.56 7.32 -7.46
CA GLY A 3 -3.41 6.35 -8.13
C GLY A 3 -2.70 5.05 -8.50
N ARG A 4 -1.38 5.06 -8.79
CA ARG A 4 -0.65 3.83 -9.12
C ARG A 4 -0.50 2.90 -7.91
N LEU A 5 -0.40 3.45 -6.69
CA LEU A 5 -0.28 2.66 -5.47
C LEU A 5 -1.62 2.00 -5.13
N LEU A 6 -2.71 2.75 -5.25
CA LEU A 6 -4.08 2.22 -5.14
C LEU A 6 -4.42 1.22 -6.25
N ASP A 7 -3.94 1.44 -7.48
CA ASP A 7 -4.14 0.52 -8.61
C ASP A 7 -3.43 -0.81 -8.38
N VAL A 8 -2.18 -0.79 -7.90
CA VAL A 8 -1.44 -2.00 -7.49
C VAL A 8 -2.16 -2.71 -6.35
N LEU A 9 -2.59 -1.98 -5.31
CA LEU A 9 -3.34 -2.57 -4.21
C LEU A 9 -4.69 -3.14 -4.66
N ARG A 10 -5.36 -2.51 -5.62
CA ARG A 10 -6.64 -2.99 -6.17
C ARG A 10 -6.47 -4.16 -7.14
N ALA A 11 -5.33 -4.23 -7.82
CA ALA A 11 -4.97 -5.36 -8.67
C ALA A 11 -4.57 -6.60 -7.84
N ASN A 12 -4.26 -6.41 -6.55
CA ASN A 12 -3.96 -7.49 -5.61
C ASN A 12 -5.16 -7.73 -4.69
N ASP A 13 -5.74 -8.92 -4.76
CA ASP A 13 -6.86 -9.35 -3.90
C ASP A 13 -6.44 -9.59 -2.43
N SER A 14 -5.23 -9.19 -2.03
CA SER A 14 -4.66 -9.47 -0.72
C SER A 14 -3.61 -8.43 -0.31
N PRO A 15 -3.36 -8.24 0.99
CA PRO A 15 -2.34 -7.33 1.48
C PRO A 15 -0.96 -7.67 0.91
N VAL A 16 -0.32 -6.71 0.24
CA VAL A 16 0.99 -6.88 -0.40
C VAL A 16 2.12 -6.48 0.52
N THR A 17 3.27 -7.14 0.39
CA THR A 17 4.45 -6.79 1.19
C THR A 17 5.09 -5.49 0.69
N ARG A 18 5.93 -4.87 1.53
CA ARG A 18 6.69 -3.68 1.11
C ARG A 18 7.62 -3.97 -0.07
N ALA A 19 8.12 -5.20 -0.19
CA ALA A 19 8.96 -5.63 -1.30
C ALA A 19 8.19 -5.68 -2.63
N GLU A 20 6.96 -6.18 -2.62
CA GLU A 20 6.08 -6.20 -3.79
C GLU A 20 5.76 -4.76 -4.26
N LEU A 21 5.49 -3.86 -3.31
CA LEU A 21 5.33 -2.43 -3.57
C LEU A 21 6.60 -1.76 -4.11
N ASP A 22 7.78 -2.28 -3.78
CA ASP A 22 9.08 -1.81 -4.29
C ASP A 22 9.30 -2.23 -5.74
N VAL A 23 8.97 -3.48 -6.07
CA VAL A 23 9.05 -4.00 -7.43
C VAL A 23 8.06 -3.30 -8.36
N ALA A 24 6.85 -3.01 -7.89
CA ALA A 24 5.86 -2.26 -8.66
C ALA A 24 6.21 -0.76 -8.81
N TRP A 25 7.08 -0.24 -7.93
CA TRP A 25 7.46 1.17 -7.87
C TRP A 25 8.97 1.35 -7.72
N LEU A 26 9.68 1.11 -8.82
CA LEU A 26 11.14 1.18 -8.90
C LEU A 26 11.71 2.62 -9.00
N VAL A 27 10.86 3.63 -9.26
CA VAL A 27 11.29 5.03 -9.46
C VAL A 27 10.88 5.90 -8.27
N ASP A 28 11.85 6.57 -7.65
CA ASP A 28 11.63 7.56 -6.60
C ASP A 28 10.93 6.99 -5.34
N THR A 29 11.70 6.23 -4.56
CA THR A 29 11.24 5.60 -3.30
C THR A 29 10.77 6.62 -2.26
N ALA A 30 11.33 7.84 -2.27
CA ALA A 30 10.92 8.94 -1.39
C ALA A 30 9.49 9.41 -1.70
N GLN A 31 9.14 9.55 -2.98
CA GLN A 31 7.78 9.90 -3.37
C GLN A 31 6.78 8.79 -3.06
N ARG A 32 7.16 7.52 -3.21
CA ARG A 32 6.33 6.38 -2.78
C ARG A 32 6.06 6.46 -1.29
N ASP A 33 7.08 6.67 -0.48
CA ASP A 33 6.96 6.70 0.98
C ASP A 33 6.01 7.82 1.44
N ARG A 34 6.16 9.02 0.88
CA ARG A 34 5.24 10.15 1.14
C ARG A 34 3.81 9.87 0.69
N ALA A 35 3.63 9.19 -0.45
CA ALA A 35 2.31 8.81 -0.92
C ALA A 35 1.67 7.76 -0.01
N LEU A 36 2.45 6.76 0.41
CA LEU A 36 2.01 5.69 1.31
C LEU A 36 1.64 6.24 2.69
N ASP A 37 2.50 7.07 3.27
CA ASP A 37 2.26 7.78 4.54
C ASP A 37 0.95 8.57 4.50
N SER A 38 0.75 9.36 3.44
CA SER A 38 -0.48 10.12 3.30
C SER A 38 -1.72 9.26 3.01
N LEU A 39 -1.59 8.06 2.46
CA LEU A 39 -2.69 7.10 2.30
C LEU A 39 -3.06 6.38 3.61
N LEU A 40 -2.05 6.07 4.44
CA LEU A 40 -2.24 5.54 5.79
C LEU A 40 -2.94 6.58 6.68
N ILE A 41 -2.50 7.84 6.61
CA ILE A 41 -3.11 8.95 7.35
C ILE A 41 -4.56 9.19 6.91
N ASP A 42 -4.84 9.09 5.61
CA ASP A 42 -6.20 9.26 5.06
C ASP A 42 -7.11 8.06 5.37
N GLY A 43 -6.54 6.94 5.84
CA GLY A 43 -7.28 5.71 6.10
C GLY A 43 -7.75 5.01 4.82
N LEU A 44 -7.03 5.18 3.70
CA LEU A 44 -7.29 4.48 2.43
C LEU A 44 -6.47 3.19 2.30
N VAL A 45 -5.32 3.16 2.95
CA VAL A 45 -4.43 2.01 3.04
C VAL A 45 -4.24 1.69 4.51
N GLU A 46 -4.12 0.42 4.83
CA GLU A 46 -3.80 -0.05 6.17
C GLU A 46 -2.57 -0.93 6.17
N GLN A 47 -1.87 -0.95 7.30
CA GLN A 47 -0.77 -1.87 7.54
C GLN A 47 -1.24 -2.97 8.48
N THR A 48 -1.22 -4.20 7.98
CA THR A 48 -1.50 -5.41 8.75
C THR A 48 -0.44 -5.63 9.84
N ALA A 49 -0.79 -6.42 10.87
CA ALA A 49 0.17 -6.82 11.92
C ALA A 49 1.41 -7.57 11.39
N ASP A 50 1.31 -8.16 10.19
CA ASP A 50 2.40 -8.85 9.50
C ASP A 50 3.33 -7.89 8.73
N GLY A 51 3.07 -6.58 8.76
CA GLY A 51 3.84 -5.56 8.03
C GLY A 51 3.50 -5.42 6.54
N ARG A 52 2.37 -6.00 6.10
CA ARG A 52 1.84 -5.88 4.73
C ARG A 52 0.87 -4.71 4.60
N PHE A 53 0.74 -4.17 3.39
CA PHE A 53 -0.12 -3.04 3.07
C PHE A 53 -1.32 -3.53 2.25
N GLY A 54 -2.53 -3.20 2.72
CA GLY A 54 -3.79 -3.51 2.05
C GLY A 54 -4.65 -2.26 1.89
N LEU A 55 -5.74 -2.38 1.14
CA LEU A 55 -6.79 -1.35 1.15
C LEU A 55 -7.47 -1.33 2.51
N ALA A 56 -7.92 -0.16 2.95
CA ALA A 56 -8.65 -0.04 4.21
C ALA A 56 -9.94 -0.89 4.18
N GLY A 57 -10.09 -1.77 5.16
CA GLY A 57 -11.11 -2.81 5.26
C GLY A 57 -10.59 -4.23 5.00
N GLU A 58 -9.39 -4.40 4.45
CA GLU A 58 -8.81 -5.71 4.10
C GLU A 58 -8.00 -6.35 5.24
N GLY A 59 -7.46 -5.56 6.17
CA GLY A 59 -6.67 -6.05 7.30
C GLY A 59 -7.50 -6.32 8.57
N GLU A 60 -8.80 -6.01 8.57
CA GLU A 60 -9.74 -6.36 9.64
C GLU A 60 -10.36 -7.75 9.42
N GLN A 61 -9.53 -8.76 9.10
CA GLN A 61 -9.93 -10.16 9.07
C GLN A 61 -9.00 -11.00 9.95
N THR A 62 -8.96 -10.71 11.26
CA THR A 62 -9.07 -11.69 12.38
C THR A 62 -8.48 -11.16 13.69
#